data_AF-A0A9P9HE59-F1
#
_entry.id   AF-A0A9P9HE59-F1
#
_cell.length_a   1.000
_cell.length_b   1.000
_cell.length_c   1.000
_cell.angle_alpha   90.00
_cell.angle_beta   90.00
_cell.angle_gamma   90.00
#
_symmetry.space_group_name_H-M   'P 1'
#
loop_
_entity.id
_entity.type
_entity.pdbx_description
1 polymer ?
#
loop_
_entity_poly.entity_id
_entity_poly.type
_entity_poly.pdbx_seq_one_letter_code
_entity_poly.pdbx_strand_id
1 'polypeptide(L)'
;MGEFVNGEPDLGTIKPSFTSSSEPENPRSKSLIQALSLEPHIEGGYFRQTDTNPTTIPSPYSSEALSHDTLALSGPAREGYRADTRRLSTTIYYLLTPRHSQGNFHRNRSRVIHTLHRGRGRYVIIHPDGRIESFIVGNAVERGERMQWIVEGDVWKASYLLPNEPDSGHGSNGEETEGLLISETVVPGFEYHDHAFLTQQGIRDLLNEEQARELDWLVRRSN
;
A
#
# COMPACT_ATOMS: atom_id res chain seq x y z
N MET A 1 -22.86 8.62 3.81
CA MET A 1 -22.21 7.50 3.12
C MET A 1 -22.71 7.54 1.69
N GLY A 2 -21.90 8.05 0.76
CA GLY A 2 -22.26 8.07 -0.66
C GLY A 2 -22.44 6.64 -1.17
N GLU A 3 -23.43 6.44 -2.04
CA GLU A 3 -23.63 5.18 -2.72
C GLU A 3 -22.31 4.75 -3.39
N PHE A 4 -21.81 3.58 -3.04
CA PHE A 4 -20.73 2.94 -3.78
C PHE A 4 -21.24 2.72 -5.20
N VAL A 5 -20.68 3.45 -6.16
CA VAL A 5 -20.96 3.22 -7.58
C VAL A 5 -20.40 1.84 -7.90
N ASN A 6 -21.30 0.86 -8.05
CA ASN A 6 -21.03 -0.51 -8.52
C ASN A 6 -20.70 -0.49 -10.02
N GLY A 7 -19.64 0.22 -10.41
CA GLY A 7 -19.07 0.15 -11.75
C GLY A 7 -17.69 -0.47 -11.66
N GLU A 8 -17.39 -1.41 -12.55
CA GLU A 8 -16.00 -1.82 -12.76
C GLU A 8 -15.16 -0.57 -13.13
N PRO A 9 -13.99 -0.36 -12.52
CA PRO A 9 -13.18 0.81 -12.81
C PRO A 9 -12.68 0.75 -14.26
N ASP A 10 -12.62 1.91 -14.93
CA ASP A 10 -11.95 2.03 -16.23
C ASP A 10 -10.43 1.87 -16.03
N LEU A 11 -9.96 0.64 -16.27
CA LEU A 11 -8.56 0.25 -16.11
C LEU A 11 -7.63 1.05 -17.04
N GLY A 12 -8.12 1.54 -18.17
CA GLY A 12 -7.34 2.38 -19.09
C GLY A 12 -6.89 3.71 -18.48
N THR A 13 -7.52 4.13 -17.37
CA THR A 13 -7.16 5.32 -16.57
C THR A 13 -6.19 5.02 -15.43
N ILE A 14 -5.94 3.74 -15.11
CA ILE A 14 -5.06 3.30 -14.03
C ILE A 14 -3.64 3.15 -14.59
N LYS A 15 -2.92 4.27 -14.63
CA LYS A 15 -1.58 4.35 -15.20
C LYS A 15 -0.62 5.08 -14.25
N PRO A 16 0.68 4.74 -14.27
CA PRO A 16 1.67 5.41 -13.44
C PRO A 16 1.72 6.90 -13.78
N SER A 17 1.61 7.75 -12.76
CA SER A 17 1.75 9.21 -12.93
C SER A 17 3.21 9.67 -12.86
N PHE A 18 4.06 8.85 -12.25
CA PHE A 18 5.49 9.10 -12.09
C PHE A 18 6.25 7.87 -12.57
N THR A 19 7.33 8.09 -13.29
CA THR A 19 8.28 7.03 -13.66
C THR A 19 9.41 6.99 -12.63
N SER A 20 9.87 5.80 -12.26
CA SER A 20 11.04 5.66 -11.40
C SER A 20 12.23 6.39 -12.02
N SER A 21 12.82 7.34 -11.28
CA SER A 21 13.99 8.10 -11.71
C SER A 21 15.25 7.60 -11.02
N SER A 22 16.39 7.64 -11.73
CA SER A 22 17.71 7.44 -11.14
C SER A 22 18.15 8.64 -10.27
N GLU A 23 17.55 9.81 -10.49
CA GLU A 23 17.86 11.05 -9.77
C GLU A 23 17.50 10.96 -8.29
N PRO A 24 18.35 11.49 -7.38
CA PRO A 24 18.14 11.40 -5.93
C PRO A 24 16.78 11.98 -5.51
N GLU A 25 16.33 11.56 -4.32
CA GLU A 25 15.11 12.13 -3.72
C GLU A 25 15.16 13.66 -3.68
N ASN A 26 14.03 14.30 -3.98
CA ASN A 26 13.94 15.75 -3.88
C ASN A 26 14.17 16.20 -2.41
N PRO A 27 14.65 17.43 -2.17
CA PRO A 27 15.03 17.88 -0.82
C PRO A 27 13.92 17.74 0.22
N ARG A 28 12.66 17.91 -0.19
CA ARG A 28 11.49 17.80 0.68
C ARG A 28 11.24 16.36 1.13
N SER A 29 11.21 15.43 0.18
CA SER A 29 11.06 13.99 0.43
C SER A 29 12.21 13.47 1.31
N LYS A 30 13.45 13.88 1.01
CA LYS A 30 14.63 13.55 1.81
C LYS A 30 14.51 14.04 3.26
N SER A 31 14.06 15.27 3.45
CA SER A 31 13.88 15.86 4.79
C SER A 31 12.81 15.12 5.59
N LEU A 32 11.70 14.73 4.95
CA LEU A 32 10.63 13.97 5.59
C LEU A 32 11.06 12.54 5.95
N ILE A 33 11.73 11.84 5.02
CA ILE A 33 12.32 10.51 5.24
C ILE A 33 13.23 10.54 6.47
N GLN A 34 14.11 11.56 6.56
CA GLN A 34 15.02 11.71 7.69
C GLN A 34 14.26 12.03 8.99
N ALA A 35 13.32 12.97 8.97
CA ALA A 35 12.58 13.40 10.16
C ALA A 35 11.75 12.27 10.78
N LEU A 36 11.18 11.39 9.96
CA LEU A 36 10.38 10.26 10.40
C LEU A 36 11.19 8.95 10.52
N SER A 37 12.51 8.99 10.25
CA SER A 37 13.39 7.83 10.25
C SER A 37 12.86 6.68 9.38
N LEU A 38 12.39 7.01 8.17
CA LEU A 38 11.83 6.03 7.24
C LEU A 38 12.94 5.26 6.53
N GLU A 39 12.68 4.00 6.25
CA GLU A 39 13.55 3.10 5.50
C GLU A 39 12.82 2.54 4.27
N PRO A 40 13.53 2.11 3.21
CA PRO A 40 12.88 1.52 2.03
C PRO A 40 12.02 0.31 2.40
N HIS A 41 10.80 0.24 1.86
CA HIS A 41 9.90 -0.89 2.11
C HIS A 41 10.01 -1.95 1.01
N ILE A 42 9.86 -3.24 1.37
CA ILE A 42 9.92 -4.35 0.40
C ILE A 42 8.79 -4.30 -0.65
N GLU A 43 7.69 -3.63 -0.31
CA GLU A 43 6.56 -3.40 -1.22
C GLU A 43 6.82 -2.23 -2.19
N GLY A 44 7.85 -1.42 -1.95
CA GLY A 44 8.07 -0.11 -2.60
C GLY A 44 7.66 1.05 -1.71
N GLY A 45 8.22 2.24 -1.96
CA GLY A 45 8.11 3.38 -1.05
C GLY A 45 9.03 3.26 0.17
N TYR A 46 8.70 4.03 1.21
CA TYR A 46 9.39 4.04 2.50
C TYR A 46 8.42 3.78 3.64
N PHE A 47 8.89 3.20 4.73
CA PHE A 47 8.08 2.94 5.90
C PHE A 47 8.86 3.08 7.20
N ARG A 48 8.15 3.11 8.32
CA ARG A 48 8.71 2.94 9.66
C ARG A 48 7.65 2.40 10.59
N GLN A 49 7.91 1.30 11.30
CA GLN A 49 7.06 0.88 12.41
C GLN A 49 7.19 1.83 13.59
N THR A 50 6.07 2.40 14.00
CA THR A 50 5.99 3.42 15.06
C THR A 50 5.41 2.88 16.35
N ASP A 51 4.56 1.86 16.28
CA ASP A 51 3.97 1.20 17.44
C ASP A 51 3.88 -0.31 17.27
N THR A 52 4.03 -1.02 18.37
CA THR A 52 3.70 -2.44 18.50
C THR A 52 3.07 -2.64 19.85
N ASN A 53 1.83 -3.09 19.86
CA ASN A 53 1.15 -3.37 21.12
C ASN A 53 1.89 -4.49 21.87
N PRO A 54 2.26 -4.30 23.15
CA PRO A 54 3.00 -5.30 23.90
C PRO A 54 2.17 -6.56 24.20
N THR A 55 0.84 -6.46 24.17
CA THR A 55 -0.06 -7.60 24.38
C THR A 55 -0.06 -8.51 23.17
N THR A 56 0.04 -9.81 23.45
CA THR A 56 0.01 -10.89 22.47
C THR A 56 -1.27 -11.70 22.66
N ILE A 57 -1.89 -12.10 21.55
CA ILE A 57 -3.06 -12.98 21.50
C ILE A 57 -2.73 -14.27 20.74
N PRO A 58 -3.49 -15.36 20.93
CA PRO A 58 -3.45 -16.50 20.03
C PRO A 58 -3.68 -16.06 18.58
N SER A 59 -2.87 -16.58 17.65
CA SER A 59 -3.04 -16.32 16.23
C SER A 59 -4.35 -16.93 15.74
N PRO A 60 -5.23 -16.17 15.06
CA PRO A 60 -6.39 -16.75 14.39
C PRO A 60 -6.04 -17.44 13.06
N TYR A 61 -4.77 -17.41 12.64
CA TYR A 61 -4.31 -17.89 11.35
C TYR A 61 -3.52 -19.19 11.43
N SER A 62 -3.42 -19.89 10.29
CA SER A 62 -2.54 -21.05 10.12
C SER A 62 -1.07 -20.72 10.47
N SER A 63 -0.39 -21.70 11.05
CA SER A 63 1.06 -21.65 11.27
C SER A 63 1.88 -21.76 9.99
N GLU A 64 1.27 -22.08 8.85
CA GLU A 64 1.93 -22.05 7.55
C GLU A 64 2.07 -20.61 7.04
N ALA A 65 3.19 -20.29 6.39
CA ALA A 65 3.41 -18.98 5.82
C ALA A 65 2.52 -18.75 4.60
N LEU A 66 2.05 -17.52 4.37
CA LEU A 66 1.37 -17.22 3.10
C LEU A 66 2.29 -17.36 1.89
N SER A 67 3.57 -17.05 2.04
CA SER A 67 4.55 -17.13 0.96
C SER A 67 5.97 -17.27 1.50
N HIS A 68 6.62 -18.38 1.17
CA HIS A 68 8.02 -18.63 1.53
C HIS A 68 8.96 -17.65 0.80
N ASP A 69 8.65 -17.32 -0.46
CA ASP A 69 9.40 -16.34 -1.24
C ASP A 69 9.34 -14.95 -0.60
N THR A 70 8.16 -14.56 -0.09
CA THR A 70 7.99 -13.27 0.59
C THR A 70 8.70 -13.25 1.93
N LEU A 71 8.65 -14.34 2.70
CA LEU A 71 9.43 -14.46 3.94
C LEU A 71 10.93 -14.30 3.68
N ALA A 72 11.46 -14.88 2.60
CA ALA A 72 12.87 -14.75 2.25
C ALA A 72 13.31 -13.30 1.97
N LEU A 73 12.39 -12.40 1.61
CA LEU A 73 12.66 -10.96 1.42
C LEU A 73 12.73 -10.18 2.74
N SER A 74 12.10 -10.70 3.81
CA SER A 74 11.93 -9.99 5.08
C SER A 74 13.14 -10.06 6.01
N GLY A 75 14.14 -10.88 5.67
CA GLY A 75 15.26 -11.19 6.55
C GLY A 75 14.88 -12.18 7.66
N PRO A 76 15.66 -12.27 8.75
CA PRO A 76 15.37 -13.18 9.84
C PRO A 76 14.08 -12.76 10.58
N ALA A 77 13.34 -13.74 11.07
CA ALA A 77 12.21 -13.47 11.95
C ALA A 77 12.65 -12.65 13.17
N ARG A 78 11.77 -11.77 13.65
CA ARG A 78 12.02 -10.98 14.86
C ARG A 78 12.30 -11.90 16.06
N GLU A 79 13.09 -11.41 17.00
CA GLU A 79 13.32 -12.11 18.26
C GLU A 79 11.99 -12.41 18.98
N GLY A 80 11.85 -13.62 19.49
CA GLY A 80 10.62 -14.07 20.15
C GLY A 80 9.39 -14.17 19.24
N TYR A 81 9.56 -14.24 17.92
CA TYR A 81 8.48 -14.59 17.01
C TYR A 81 7.95 -16.00 17.29
N ARG A 82 6.62 -16.16 17.24
CA ARG A 82 5.96 -17.45 17.28
C ARG A 82 4.75 -17.44 16.33
N ALA A 83 4.67 -18.41 15.44
CA ALA A 83 3.62 -18.49 14.43
C ALA A 83 2.20 -18.64 15.01
N ASP A 84 2.08 -19.18 16.23
CA ASP A 84 0.83 -19.39 16.96
C ASP A 84 0.33 -18.16 17.73
N THR A 85 1.02 -17.02 17.62
CA THR A 85 0.63 -15.79 18.33
C THR A 85 0.73 -14.54 17.46
N ARG A 86 -0.05 -13.50 17.78
CA ARG A 86 0.07 -12.17 17.16
C ARG A 86 0.06 -11.07 18.20
N ARG A 87 0.75 -9.97 17.92
CA ARG A 87 0.57 -8.72 18.67
C ARG A 87 -0.87 -8.23 18.46
N LEU A 88 -1.46 -7.52 19.44
CA LEU A 88 -2.82 -6.98 19.24
C LEU A 88 -2.89 -6.04 18.04
N SER A 89 -1.88 -5.21 17.85
CA SER A 89 -1.77 -4.30 16.71
C SER A 89 -0.32 -3.92 16.44
N THR A 90 -0.05 -3.52 15.21
CA THR A 90 1.15 -2.76 14.82
C THR A 90 0.70 -1.53 14.06
N THR A 91 1.49 -0.46 14.13
CA THR A 91 1.27 0.75 13.33
C THR A 91 2.56 1.17 12.64
N ILE A 92 2.44 1.61 11.40
CA ILE A 92 3.55 2.15 10.60
C ILE A 92 3.22 3.56 10.09
N TYR A 93 4.25 4.33 9.76
CA TYR A 93 4.19 5.30 8.67
C TYR A 93 4.51 4.60 7.35
N TYR A 94 3.83 5.01 6.27
CA TYR A 94 4.13 4.61 4.90
C TYR A 94 4.13 5.83 3.97
N LEU A 95 5.16 5.95 3.12
CA LEU A 95 5.39 7.08 2.24
C LEU A 95 5.70 6.64 0.81
N LEU A 96 4.93 7.15 -0.15
CA LEU A 96 5.31 7.16 -1.56
C LEU A 96 5.89 8.52 -1.93
N THR A 97 6.95 8.53 -2.74
CA THR A 97 7.61 9.74 -3.26
C THR A 97 7.57 9.73 -4.79
N PRO A 98 7.84 10.85 -5.48
CA PRO A 98 7.96 10.83 -6.95
C PRO A 98 9.01 9.83 -7.47
N ARG A 99 10.09 9.59 -6.71
CA ARG A 99 11.13 8.60 -7.07
C ARG A 99 10.69 7.17 -6.77
N HIS A 100 10.06 6.94 -5.62
CA HIS A 100 9.51 5.65 -5.18
C HIS A 100 7.99 5.75 -5.08
N SER A 101 7.34 5.79 -6.24
CA SER A 101 5.95 6.21 -6.41
C SER A 101 4.93 5.08 -6.37
N GLN A 102 5.36 3.84 -6.10
CA GLN A 102 4.52 2.65 -6.19
C GLN A 102 4.72 1.73 -4.98
N GLY A 103 3.60 1.27 -4.43
CA GLY A 103 3.51 0.09 -3.57
C GLY A 103 2.90 -1.06 -4.37
N ASN A 104 3.65 -2.14 -4.54
CA ASN A 104 3.30 -3.29 -5.36
C ASN A 104 2.14 -4.09 -4.76
N PHE A 105 1.43 -4.84 -5.61
CA PHE A 105 0.35 -5.73 -5.17
C PHE A 105 0.83 -6.73 -4.11
N HIS A 106 0.23 -6.64 -2.94
CA HIS A 106 0.43 -7.56 -1.83
C HIS A 106 -0.86 -7.74 -1.05
N ARG A 107 -0.92 -8.76 -0.19
CA ARG A 107 -2.02 -8.98 0.74
C ARG A 107 -1.50 -9.37 2.11
N ASN A 108 -2.36 -9.19 3.10
CA ASN A 108 -2.14 -9.63 4.47
C ASN A 108 -3.32 -10.51 4.92
N ARG A 109 -3.10 -11.44 5.86
CA ARG A 109 -4.23 -12.13 6.52
C ARG A 109 -5.05 -11.20 7.40
N SER A 110 -4.37 -10.30 8.10
CA SER A 110 -5.01 -9.25 8.89
C SER A 110 -5.51 -8.12 8.01
N ARG A 111 -6.67 -7.57 8.39
CA ARG A 111 -7.15 -6.31 7.82
C ARG A 111 -6.21 -5.16 8.20
N VAL A 112 -6.19 -4.15 7.33
CA VAL A 112 -5.35 -2.97 7.48
C VAL A 112 -6.19 -1.70 7.39
N ILE A 113 -6.13 -0.89 8.45
CA ILE A 113 -6.75 0.42 8.52
C ILE A 113 -5.73 1.45 8.06
N HIS A 114 -6.08 2.25 7.06
CA HIS A 114 -5.20 3.27 6.50
C HIS A 114 -5.76 4.65 6.83
N THR A 115 -4.89 5.57 7.25
CA THR A 115 -5.25 6.96 7.55
C THR A 115 -4.31 7.90 6.82
N LEU A 116 -4.87 8.81 6.02
CA LEU A 116 -4.14 9.84 5.29
C LEU A 116 -3.58 10.88 6.26
N HIS A 117 -2.30 11.20 6.11
CA HIS A 117 -1.70 12.37 6.74
C HIS A 117 -1.56 13.51 5.75
N ARG A 118 -0.98 13.25 4.56
CA ARG A 118 -0.69 14.25 3.53
C ARG A 118 -0.61 13.63 2.15
N GLY A 119 -0.80 14.45 1.13
CA GLY A 119 -0.59 14.06 -0.27
C GLY A 119 -1.79 13.36 -0.89
N ARG A 120 -1.52 12.70 -2.02
CA ARG A 120 -2.55 12.10 -2.85
C ARG A 120 -2.06 10.85 -3.57
N GLY A 121 -2.91 9.84 -3.69
CA GLY A 121 -2.60 8.65 -4.46
C GLY A 121 -3.84 7.88 -4.89
N ARG A 122 -3.62 6.80 -5.63
CA ARG A 122 -4.68 5.87 -6.00
C ARG A 122 -4.38 4.49 -5.42
N TYR A 123 -5.40 3.86 -4.87
CA TYR A 123 -5.38 2.45 -4.51
C TYR A 123 -6.05 1.63 -5.59
N VAL A 124 -5.51 0.45 -5.85
CA VAL A 124 -6.09 -0.58 -6.71
C VAL A 124 -6.19 -1.85 -5.90
N ILE A 125 -7.39 -2.42 -5.87
CA ILE A 125 -7.77 -3.54 -5.02
C ILE A 125 -8.28 -4.66 -5.91
N ILE A 126 -7.77 -5.88 -5.70
CA ILE A 126 -8.27 -7.09 -6.37
C ILE A 126 -8.79 -8.04 -5.29
N HIS A 127 -10.09 -8.31 -5.33
CA HIS A 127 -10.74 -9.23 -4.42
C HIS A 127 -10.52 -10.70 -4.85
N PRO A 128 -10.66 -11.67 -3.92
CA PRO A 128 -10.46 -13.09 -4.25
C PRO A 128 -11.36 -13.64 -5.35
N ASP A 129 -12.49 -12.99 -5.62
CA ASP A 129 -13.44 -13.32 -6.69
C ASP A 129 -13.09 -12.67 -8.05
N GLY A 130 -11.97 -11.95 -8.14
CA GLY A 130 -11.53 -11.24 -9.33
C GLY A 130 -12.12 -9.84 -9.48
N ARG A 131 -13.02 -9.40 -8.59
CA ARG A 131 -13.56 -8.04 -8.65
C ARG A 131 -12.46 -7.01 -8.38
N ILE A 132 -12.41 -5.97 -9.20
CA ILE A 132 -11.45 -4.86 -9.07
C ILE A 132 -12.17 -3.65 -8.48
N GLU A 133 -11.57 -3.02 -7.47
CA GLU A 133 -11.97 -1.71 -6.96
C GLU A 133 -10.79 -0.73 -7.10
N SER A 134 -11.06 0.52 -7.45
CA SER A 134 -10.05 1.57 -7.40
C SER A 134 -10.64 2.88 -6.91
N PHE A 135 -9.88 3.58 -6.07
CA PHE A 135 -10.28 4.86 -5.50
C PHE A 135 -9.08 5.75 -5.23
N ILE A 136 -9.33 7.05 -5.17
CA ILE A 136 -8.32 8.06 -4.86
C ILE A 136 -8.34 8.34 -3.36
N VAL A 137 -7.15 8.47 -2.79
CA VAL A 137 -6.93 8.90 -1.41
C VAL A 137 -6.33 10.30 -1.44
N GLY A 138 -6.86 11.18 -0.60
CA GLY A 138 -6.53 12.60 -0.64
C GLY A 138 -7.52 13.44 0.18
N ASN A 139 -7.32 14.76 0.18
CA ASN A 139 -8.08 15.69 1.02
C ASN A 139 -9.40 16.16 0.38
N ALA A 140 -9.65 15.88 -0.91
CA ALA A 140 -10.88 16.33 -1.57
C ALA A 140 -12.06 15.39 -1.28
N VAL A 141 -12.43 15.26 0.00
CA VAL A 141 -13.50 14.35 0.47
C VAL A 141 -14.84 14.65 -0.20
N GLU A 142 -15.16 15.93 -0.38
CA GLU A 142 -16.38 16.37 -1.08
C GLU A 142 -16.40 15.99 -2.56
N ARG A 143 -15.25 15.59 -3.13
CA ARG A 143 -15.12 15.04 -4.49
C ARG A 143 -14.96 13.52 -4.52
N GLY A 144 -15.13 12.85 -3.37
CA GLY A 144 -15.09 11.40 -3.25
C GLY A 144 -13.71 10.80 -2.91
N GLU A 145 -12.69 11.62 -2.63
CA GLU A 145 -11.41 11.11 -2.13
C GLU A 145 -11.54 10.58 -0.69
N ARG A 146 -10.77 9.54 -0.37
CA ARG A 146 -10.79 8.92 0.96
C ARG A 146 -9.63 9.41 1.81
N MET A 147 -9.92 9.86 3.03
CA MET A 147 -8.91 10.12 4.07
C MET A 147 -8.68 8.93 4.99
N GLN A 148 -9.64 8.00 5.07
CA GLN A 148 -9.51 6.75 5.80
C GLN A 148 -10.20 5.64 5.01
N TRP A 149 -9.57 4.47 4.94
CA TRP A 149 -10.13 3.29 4.30
C TRP A 149 -9.57 2.02 4.94
N ILE A 150 -10.29 0.93 4.76
CA ILE A 150 -9.90 -0.38 5.28
C ILE A 150 -9.78 -1.34 4.11
N VAL A 151 -8.66 -2.07 4.07
CA VAL A 151 -8.51 -3.24 3.20
C VAL A 151 -8.63 -4.47 4.09
N GLU A 152 -9.60 -5.32 3.79
CA GLU A 152 -9.82 -6.56 4.53
C GLU A 152 -8.71 -7.59 4.25
N GLY A 153 -8.61 -8.58 5.14
CA GLY A 153 -7.69 -9.71 4.97
C GLY A 153 -7.90 -10.45 3.65
N ASP A 154 -6.83 -11.03 3.13
CA ASP A 154 -6.76 -11.82 1.88
C ASP A 154 -7.10 -11.06 0.58
N VAL A 155 -7.34 -9.75 0.66
CA VAL A 155 -7.54 -8.86 -0.49
C VAL A 155 -6.19 -8.30 -0.96
N TRP A 156 -5.95 -8.32 -2.28
CA TRP A 156 -4.75 -7.73 -2.86
C TRP A 156 -4.89 -6.22 -2.95
N LYS A 157 -3.90 -5.48 -2.45
CA LYS A 157 -3.81 -4.02 -2.55
C LYS A 157 -2.51 -3.59 -3.21
N ALA A 158 -2.60 -2.62 -4.10
CA ALA A 158 -1.48 -1.83 -4.61
C ALA A 158 -1.84 -0.35 -4.51
N SER A 159 -0.82 0.50 -4.51
CA SER A 159 -1.01 1.94 -4.48
C SER A 159 0.04 2.66 -5.32
N TYR A 160 -0.31 3.83 -5.84
CA TYR A 160 0.66 4.68 -6.51
C TYR A 160 0.37 6.17 -6.29
N LEU A 161 1.43 6.97 -6.36
CA LEU A 161 1.41 8.41 -6.15
C LEU A 161 0.67 9.10 -7.30
N LEU A 162 -0.22 10.03 -6.96
CA LEU A 162 -0.83 10.95 -7.91
C LEU A 162 -0.24 12.36 -7.72
N PRO A 163 -0.19 13.19 -8.76
CA PRO A 163 0.11 14.61 -8.60
C PRO A 163 -0.91 15.26 -7.67
N ASN A 164 -0.47 16.31 -6.97
CA ASN A 164 -1.38 17.19 -6.25
C ASN A 164 -2.44 17.74 -7.22
N GLU A 165 -3.66 17.97 -6.72
CA GLU A 165 -4.69 18.62 -7.51
C GLU A 165 -4.22 20.05 -7.87
N PRO A 166 -4.34 20.48 -9.14
CA PRO A 166 -4.13 21.87 -9.49
C PRO A 166 -5.14 22.71 -8.73
N ASP A 167 -4.61 23.67 -7.98
CA ASP A 167 -5.25 24.36 -6.87
C ASP A 167 -6.65 24.91 -7.21
N SER A 168 -7.66 24.48 -6.45
CA SER A 168 -8.96 25.16 -6.42
C SER A 168 -8.84 26.42 -5.56
N GLY A 169 -8.16 27.45 -6.07
CA GLY A 169 -8.33 28.83 -5.65
C GLY A 169 -7.22 29.52 -4.87
N HIS A 170 -6.10 28.87 -4.51
CA HIS A 170 -5.00 29.53 -3.78
C HIS A 170 -3.62 29.46 -4.44
N GLY A 171 -3.57 29.72 -5.75
CA GLY A 171 -2.33 30.16 -6.40
C GLY A 171 -1.14 29.22 -6.19
N SER A 172 -1.25 27.98 -6.68
CA SER A 172 -0.09 27.10 -6.77
C SER A 172 0.93 27.67 -7.76
N ASN A 173 1.95 28.34 -7.23
CA ASN A 173 3.23 28.51 -7.91
C ASN A 173 3.90 27.13 -8.04
N GLY A 174 3.43 26.30 -8.98
CA GLY A 174 4.10 25.07 -9.39
C GLY A 174 4.57 24.16 -8.25
N GLU A 175 3.77 23.98 -7.20
CA GLU A 175 4.18 23.21 -6.02
C GLU A 175 4.47 21.75 -6.40
N GLU A 176 5.72 21.34 -6.19
CA GLU A 176 6.18 19.97 -6.35
C GLU A 176 5.30 19.00 -5.54
N THR A 177 4.95 17.86 -6.13
CA THR A 177 4.15 16.82 -5.44
C THR A 177 4.90 16.34 -4.20
N GLU A 178 4.24 16.44 -3.04
CA GLU A 178 4.86 16.25 -1.72
C GLU A 178 5.06 14.78 -1.30
N GLY A 179 4.64 13.84 -2.15
CA GLY A 179 4.49 12.43 -1.82
C GLY A 179 3.10 12.10 -1.27
N LEU A 180 2.89 10.84 -0.89
CA LEU A 180 1.69 10.35 -0.20
C LEU A 180 2.13 9.75 1.13
N LEU A 181 1.80 10.41 2.23
CA LEU A 181 2.10 9.95 3.58
C LEU A 181 0.82 9.48 4.28
N ILE A 182 0.87 8.24 4.77
CA ILE A 182 -0.23 7.62 5.51
C ILE A 182 0.29 6.93 6.77
N SER A 183 -0.62 6.59 7.68
CA SER A 183 -0.40 5.53 8.66
C SER A 183 -1.21 4.29 8.31
N GLU A 184 -0.63 3.13 8.56
CA GLU A 184 -1.34 1.85 8.50
C GLU A 184 -1.34 1.20 9.87
N THR A 185 -2.51 0.78 10.34
CA THR A 185 -2.68 -0.01 11.57
C THR A 185 -3.22 -1.38 11.21
N VAL A 186 -2.49 -2.43 11.58
CA VAL A 186 -2.82 -3.82 11.27
C VAL A 186 -3.36 -4.51 12.52
N VAL A 187 -4.49 -5.19 12.42
CA VAL A 187 -5.15 -5.87 13.55
C VAL A 187 -5.68 -7.24 13.12
N PRO A 188 -5.26 -8.34 13.76
CA PRO A 188 -4.09 -8.46 14.66
C PRO A 188 -2.80 -7.97 14.01
N GLY A 189 -1.82 -7.58 14.83
CA GLY A 189 -0.56 -6.95 14.40
C GLY A 189 0.19 -7.71 13.31
N PHE A 190 0.87 -6.96 12.45
CA PHE A 190 1.58 -7.46 11.27
C PHE A 190 2.68 -8.46 11.64
N GLU A 191 2.78 -9.52 10.84
CA GLU A 191 3.93 -10.43 10.78
C GLU A 191 4.13 -10.80 9.30
N TYR A 192 5.39 -10.87 8.84
CA TYR A 192 5.69 -11.26 7.44
C TYR A 192 5.16 -12.64 7.06
N HIS A 193 4.89 -13.48 8.05
CA HIS A 193 4.28 -14.80 7.87
C HIS A 193 2.86 -14.74 7.27
N ASP A 194 2.18 -13.62 7.49
CA ASP A 194 0.84 -13.34 7.00
C ASP A 194 0.84 -12.47 5.76
N HIS A 195 2.01 -12.22 5.16
CA HIS A 195 2.20 -11.31 4.04
C HIS A 195 2.58 -12.09 2.78
N ALA A 196 2.03 -11.69 1.63
CA ALA A 196 2.41 -12.23 0.34
C ALA A 196 2.33 -11.17 -0.75
N PHE A 197 3.28 -11.21 -1.69
CA PHE A 197 3.19 -10.48 -2.95
C PHE A 197 2.38 -11.24 -3.98
N LEU A 198 1.64 -10.51 -4.81
CA LEU A 198 0.99 -11.09 -5.98
C LEU A 198 2.09 -11.42 -7.01
N THR A 199 1.97 -12.58 -7.65
CA THR A 199 2.92 -13.00 -8.69
C THR A 199 2.35 -12.73 -10.08
N GLN A 200 3.24 -12.73 -11.09
CA GLN A 200 2.83 -12.61 -12.49
C GLN A 200 1.90 -13.75 -12.94
N GLN A 201 2.05 -14.94 -12.36
CA GLN A 201 1.09 -16.02 -12.59
C GLN A 201 -0.22 -15.75 -11.82
N GLY A 202 -0.12 -15.35 -10.56
CA GLY A 202 -1.29 -15.10 -9.71
C GLY A 202 -2.24 -14.05 -10.27
N ILE A 203 -1.74 -12.96 -10.87
CA ILE A 203 -2.62 -11.97 -11.50
C ILE A 203 -3.38 -12.53 -12.71
N ARG A 204 -2.76 -13.44 -13.49
CA ARG A 204 -3.39 -14.11 -14.63
C ARG A 204 -4.37 -15.20 -14.20
N ASP A 205 -4.19 -15.76 -13.00
CA ASP A 205 -5.13 -16.72 -12.43
C ASP A 205 -6.37 -16.02 -11.85
N LEU A 206 -6.24 -14.76 -11.42
CA LEU A 206 -7.32 -13.97 -10.82
C LEU A 206 -8.15 -13.17 -11.84
N LEU A 207 -7.52 -12.71 -12.91
CA LEU A 207 -8.10 -11.74 -13.85
C LEU A 207 -8.07 -12.27 -15.28
N ASN A 208 -8.96 -11.73 -16.13
CA ASN A 208 -8.87 -12.01 -17.56
C ASN A 208 -7.61 -11.37 -18.19
N GLU A 209 -7.27 -11.77 -19.41
CA GLU A 209 -6.02 -11.34 -20.07
C GLU A 209 -5.89 -9.82 -20.22
N GLU A 210 -6.99 -9.12 -20.54
CA GLU A 210 -7.00 -7.67 -20.69
C GLU A 210 -6.77 -6.98 -19.34
N GLN A 211 -7.53 -7.37 -18.32
CA GLN A 211 -7.41 -6.83 -16.96
C GLN A 211 -6.01 -7.07 -16.37
N ALA A 212 -5.47 -8.29 -16.54
CA ALA A 212 -4.13 -8.62 -16.08
C ALA A 212 -3.07 -7.75 -16.78
N ARG A 213 -3.19 -7.53 -18.09
CA ARG A 213 -2.27 -6.69 -18.87
C ARG A 213 -2.30 -5.22 -18.42
N GLU A 214 -3.48 -4.66 -18.13
CA GLU A 214 -3.58 -3.27 -17.68
C GLU A 214 -2.99 -3.04 -16.27
N LEU A 215 -2.90 -4.10 -15.44
CA LEU A 215 -2.48 -4.01 -14.04
C LEU A 215 -1.13 -4.67 -13.73
N ASP A 216 -0.48 -5.31 -14.71
CA ASP A 216 0.77 -6.08 -14.51
C ASP A 216 1.93 -5.22 -13.97
N TRP A 217 1.92 -3.93 -14.26
CA TRP A 217 2.93 -2.98 -13.84
C TRP A 217 2.92 -2.73 -12.33
N LEU A 218 1.81 -3.00 -11.65
CA LEU A 218 1.68 -2.95 -10.19
C LEU A 218 2.14 -4.26 -9.52
N VAL A 219 2.42 -5.30 -10.29
CA VAL A 219 2.96 -6.57 -9.77
C VAL A 219 4.48 -6.44 -9.59
N ARG A 220 4.97 -6.86 -8.43
CA ARG A 220 6.40 -6.81 -8.11
C ARG A 220 7.19 -7.62 -9.15
N ARG A 221 8.18 -6.99 -9.79
CA ARG A 221 9.13 -7.68 -10.67
C ARG A 221 10.17 -8.40 -9.82
N SER A 222 10.48 -9.65 -10.16
CA SER A 222 11.63 -10.34 -9.59
C SER A 222 12.90 -9.65 -10.09
N ASN A 223 13.78 -9.25 -9.17
CA ASN A 223 15.14 -8.83 -9.50
C ASN A 223 16.00 -10.05 -9.85
#